data_AF-W4FYZ6-F1
#
_entry.id   AF-W4FYZ6-F1
#
_cell.length_a   1.000
_cell.length_b   1.000
_cell.length_c   1.000
_cell.angle_alpha   90.00
_cell.angle_beta   90.00
_cell.angle_gamma   90.00
#
_symmetry.space_group_name_H-M   'P 1'
#
loop_
_entity.id
_entity.type
_entity.pdbx_description
1 polymer ?
#
loop_
_entity_poly.entity_id
_entity_poly.type
_entity_poly.pdbx_seq_one_letter_code
_entity_poly.pdbx_strand_id
1 'polypeptide(L)'
;MSISEALDCCALVSIHEEMNPSKRRSMEDALRVVDGFAGNARHGFFGLYDGHGGREISAYLQENLHVTLENELAHVDNAGRTDVATCISRAFIVADMDCCELPAAENAGSTAAIALLRDEDNHRVLYAANVGDSRIVLCRNGTAERLTQDHKAELHSEAVRVCDSGGFVIHNRVSGVLAVSRSFGDSALKKWVIAHPYTSKSM
;
A
#
# COMPACT_ATOMS: atom_id res chain seq x y z
N MET A 1 12.13 14.60 -15.15
CA MET A 1 13.48 14.53 -14.55
C MET A 1 14.02 13.15 -14.88
N SER A 2 15.06 13.01 -15.72
CA SER A 2 15.56 11.69 -16.12
C SER A 2 16.42 11.12 -14.99
N ILE A 3 15.85 10.20 -14.20
CA ILE A 3 16.57 9.57 -13.09
C ILE A 3 17.39 8.41 -13.68
N SER A 4 18.65 8.68 -13.95
CA SER A 4 19.73 7.69 -14.02
C SER A 4 20.42 7.70 -12.65
N GLU A 5 19.74 7.23 -11.61
CA GLU A 5 20.37 7.01 -10.31
C GLU A 5 20.13 5.55 -9.94
N ALA A 6 21.20 4.77 -9.98
CA ALA A 6 21.19 3.41 -9.48
C ALA A 6 20.80 3.44 -8.00
N LEU A 7 20.00 2.47 -7.56
CA LEU A 7 19.71 2.28 -6.14
C LEU A 7 20.75 1.32 -5.56
N ASP A 8 21.21 1.57 -4.34
CA ASP A 8 22.14 0.70 -3.63
C ASP A 8 21.47 -0.65 -3.31
N CYS A 9 20.15 -0.64 -3.02
CA CYS A 9 19.44 -1.86 -2.69
C CYS A 9 19.16 -2.76 -3.92
N CYS A 10 19.01 -2.19 -5.12
CA CYS A 10 18.72 -2.95 -6.34
C CYS A 10 19.01 -2.18 -7.64
N ALA A 11 19.18 -2.91 -8.74
CA ALA A 11 19.24 -2.29 -10.05
C ALA A 11 17.86 -1.71 -10.41
N LEU A 12 17.79 -0.40 -10.62
CA LEU A 12 16.58 0.27 -11.08
C LEU A 12 16.50 0.27 -12.60
N VAL A 13 15.39 -0.23 -13.14
CA VAL A 13 15.12 -0.19 -14.59
C VAL A 13 14.44 1.12 -14.98
N SER A 14 13.32 1.46 -14.33
CA SER A 14 12.57 2.69 -14.59
C SER A 14 11.52 2.93 -13.50
N ILE A 15 11.18 4.19 -13.28
CA ILE A 15 10.03 4.65 -12.51
C ILE A 15 9.34 5.73 -13.34
N HIS A 16 8.01 5.68 -13.44
CA HIS A 16 7.27 6.67 -14.22
C HIS A 16 5.91 6.95 -13.60
N GLU A 17 5.56 8.22 -13.56
CA GLU A 17 4.22 8.74 -13.22
C GLU A 17 3.84 9.73 -14.30
N GLU A 18 2.66 9.55 -14.89
CA GLU A 18 2.19 10.41 -15.96
C GLU A 18 0.71 10.71 -15.80
N MET A 19 0.41 12.01 -15.73
CA MET A 19 -0.94 12.49 -15.75
C MET A 19 -1.56 12.23 -17.13
N ASN A 20 -2.76 11.65 -17.16
CA ASN A 20 -3.56 11.52 -18.37
C ASN A 20 -4.66 12.59 -18.42
N PRO A 21 -4.38 13.80 -18.94
CA PRO A 21 -5.34 14.91 -18.94
C PRO A 21 -6.56 14.66 -19.82
N SER A 22 -6.49 13.68 -20.74
CA SER A 22 -7.62 13.32 -21.59
C SER A 22 -8.69 12.48 -20.87
N LYS A 23 -8.32 11.85 -19.75
CA LYS A 23 -9.19 10.94 -18.98
C LYS A 23 -9.37 11.33 -17.51
N ARG A 24 -8.41 12.05 -16.92
CA ARG A 24 -8.41 12.50 -15.53
C ARG A 24 -8.24 14.01 -15.49
N ARG A 25 -8.86 14.67 -14.50
CA ARG A 25 -8.77 16.13 -14.30
C ARG A 25 -7.58 16.53 -13.41
N SER A 26 -7.22 15.65 -12.49
CA SER A 26 -6.16 15.78 -11.48
C SER A 26 -5.28 14.53 -11.53
N MET A 27 -4.00 14.69 -11.19
CA MET A 27 -3.10 13.58 -10.89
C MET A 27 -3.25 13.26 -9.41
N GLU A 28 -3.92 12.16 -9.09
CA GLU A 28 -4.17 11.72 -7.71
C GLU A 28 -3.21 10.59 -7.29
N ASP A 29 -2.51 9.97 -8.25
CA ASP A 29 -1.49 8.97 -7.93
C ASP A 29 -0.24 9.62 -7.34
N ALA A 30 0.42 8.88 -6.45
CA ALA A 30 1.71 9.21 -5.89
C ALA A 30 2.57 7.95 -5.75
N LEU A 31 3.89 8.11 -5.82
CA LEU A 31 4.84 7.06 -5.49
C LEU A 31 5.91 7.50 -4.52
N ARG A 32 6.51 6.52 -3.84
CA ARG A 32 7.65 6.75 -2.97
C ARG A 32 8.68 5.64 -3.15
N VAL A 33 9.94 6.02 -3.33
CA VAL A 33 11.08 5.10 -3.24
C VAL A 33 12.01 5.60 -2.14
N VAL A 34 12.39 4.69 -1.24
CA VAL A 34 13.37 4.94 -0.18
C VAL A 34 14.45 3.89 -0.33
N ASP A 35 15.56 4.30 -0.90
CA ASP A 35 16.77 3.49 -0.96
C ASP A 35 17.51 3.54 0.38
N GLY A 36 18.17 2.46 0.76
CA GLY A 36 18.80 2.37 2.07
C GLY A 36 17.81 2.34 3.24
N PHE A 37 16.61 1.78 3.04
CA PHE A 37 15.52 1.82 4.01
C PHE A 37 15.93 1.30 5.40
N ALA A 38 15.45 1.95 6.47
CA ALA A 38 15.84 1.65 7.85
C ALA A 38 17.36 1.70 8.11
N GLY A 39 18.07 2.58 7.40
CA GLY A 39 19.52 2.78 7.54
C GLY A 39 20.39 1.65 6.97
N ASN A 40 19.83 0.75 6.16
CA ASN A 40 20.55 -0.36 5.55
C ASN A 40 20.56 -0.23 4.03
N ALA A 41 21.74 0.02 3.44
CA ALA A 41 21.93 0.18 1.99
C ALA A 41 21.41 -0.98 1.13
N ARG A 42 21.27 -2.19 1.69
CA ARG A 42 20.72 -3.36 0.97
C ARG A 42 19.20 -3.47 1.07
N HIS A 43 18.54 -2.63 1.86
CA HIS A 43 17.10 -2.59 2.03
C HIS A 43 16.49 -1.46 1.20
N GLY A 44 15.26 -1.66 0.74
CA GLY A 44 14.54 -0.65 -0.05
C GLY A 44 13.04 -0.72 0.19
N PHE A 45 12.40 0.44 0.23
CA PHE A 45 10.95 0.57 0.27
C PHE A 45 10.44 1.21 -1.01
N PHE A 46 9.38 0.64 -1.59
CA PHE A 46 8.74 1.11 -2.79
C PHE A 46 7.23 1.15 -2.53
N GLY A 47 6.60 2.31 -2.68
CA GLY A 47 5.17 2.50 -2.49
C GLY A 47 4.52 3.13 -3.71
N LEU A 48 3.36 2.61 -4.09
CA LEU A 48 2.46 3.17 -5.10
C LEU A 48 1.09 3.41 -4.46
N TYR A 49 0.55 4.59 -4.67
CA TYR A 49 -0.69 5.05 -4.05
C TYR A 49 -1.60 5.63 -5.14
N ASP A 50 -2.72 4.96 -5.44
CA ASP A 50 -3.77 5.48 -6.35
C ASP A 50 -4.78 6.23 -5.49
N GLY A 51 -4.86 7.55 -5.62
CA GLY A 51 -5.77 8.40 -4.88
C GLY A 51 -7.14 8.51 -5.55
N HIS A 52 -8.18 8.67 -4.74
CA HIS A 52 -9.53 8.97 -5.22
C HIS A 52 -10.21 10.00 -4.33
N GLY A 53 -11.04 10.86 -4.95
CA GLY A 53 -11.75 11.92 -4.22
C GLY A 53 -10.84 13.08 -3.80
N GLY A 54 -9.58 13.08 -4.22
CA GLY A 54 -8.54 14.02 -3.83
C GLY A 54 -7.15 13.38 -3.83
N ARG A 55 -6.10 14.20 -3.84
CA ARG A 55 -4.69 13.74 -3.76
C ARG A 55 -4.18 13.69 -2.31
N GLU A 56 -4.93 14.23 -1.37
CA GLU A 56 -4.49 14.49 0.00
C GLU A 56 -4.05 13.22 0.72
N ILE A 57 -4.80 12.11 0.53
CA ILE A 57 -4.49 10.83 1.18
C ILE A 57 -3.29 10.16 0.52
N SER A 58 -3.22 10.10 -0.82
CA SER A 58 -2.07 9.51 -1.50
C SER A 58 -0.77 10.30 -1.25
N ALA A 59 -0.85 11.64 -1.17
CA ALA A 59 0.26 12.50 -0.79
C ALA A 59 0.67 12.29 0.67
N TYR A 60 -0.28 12.11 1.59
CA TYR A 60 0.05 11.74 2.98
C TYR A 60 0.82 10.42 3.02
N LEU A 61 0.36 9.38 2.31
CA LEU A 61 1.03 8.08 2.29
C LEU A 61 2.43 8.16 1.68
N GLN A 62 2.61 8.98 0.63
CA GLN A 62 3.91 9.26 0.02
C GLN A 62 4.94 9.73 1.04
N GLU A 63 4.54 10.63 1.94
CA GLU A 63 5.44 11.22 2.94
C GLU A 63 5.56 10.40 4.23
N ASN A 64 4.52 9.64 4.63
CA ASN A 64 4.44 9.12 5.99
C ASN A 64 4.46 7.59 6.10
N LEU A 65 3.92 6.81 5.15
CA LEU A 65 3.73 5.37 5.35
C LEU A 65 5.05 4.61 5.56
N HIS A 66 6.10 5.01 4.82
CA HIS A 66 7.44 4.42 4.96
C HIS A 66 8.07 4.73 6.33
N VAL A 67 7.85 5.94 6.85
CA VAL A 67 8.33 6.36 8.18
C VAL A 67 7.62 5.58 9.28
N THR A 68 6.28 5.45 9.19
CA THR A 68 5.51 4.64 10.15
C THR A 68 5.96 3.18 10.12
N LEU A 69 6.21 2.61 8.94
CA LEU A 69 6.70 1.24 8.82
C LEU A 69 8.11 1.08 9.40
N GLU A 70 9.01 2.03 9.20
CA GLU A 70 10.35 2.01 9.80
C GLU A 70 10.25 1.98 11.34
N ASN A 71 9.38 2.82 11.92
CA ASN A 71 9.13 2.84 13.36
C ASN A 71 8.58 1.51 13.87
N GLU A 72 7.59 0.92 13.20
CA GLU A 72 7.03 -0.39 13.57
C GLU A 72 8.07 -1.52 13.49
N LEU A 73 9.00 -1.45 12.53
CA LEU A 73 10.07 -2.43 12.37
C LEU A 73 11.19 -2.28 13.40
N ALA A 74 11.37 -1.09 13.98
CA ALA A 74 12.33 -0.85 15.06
C ALA A 74 11.92 -1.52 16.38
N HIS A 75 10.65 -1.91 16.52
CA HIS A 75 10.16 -2.66 17.67
C HIS A 75 10.46 -4.17 17.50
N VAL A 76 11.38 -4.68 18.32
CA VAL A 76 11.66 -6.11 18.44
C VAL A 76 10.85 -6.73 19.56
N ASP A 77 10.43 -7.99 19.40
CA ASP A 77 9.81 -8.74 20.50
C ASP A 77 10.83 -9.05 21.62
N ASN A 78 10.35 -9.55 22.76
CA ASN A 78 11.21 -9.92 23.90
C ASN A 78 12.25 -11.00 23.56
N ALA A 79 12.11 -11.69 22.42
CA ALA A 79 13.04 -12.70 21.91
C ALA A 79 13.97 -12.13 20.82
N GLY A 80 13.94 -10.82 20.56
CA GLY A 80 14.76 -10.15 19.55
C GLY A 80 14.32 -10.42 18.10
N ARG A 81 13.11 -10.96 17.88
CA ARG A 81 12.56 -11.24 16.55
C ARG A 81 11.57 -10.15 16.14
N THR A 82 11.55 -9.85 14.85
CA THR A 82 10.58 -8.93 14.24
C THR A 82 9.68 -9.72 13.31
N ASP A 83 8.37 -9.75 13.61
CA ASP A 83 7.38 -10.23 12.65
C ASP A 83 7.04 -9.10 11.67
N VAL A 84 7.75 -9.10 10.54
CA VAL A 84 7.63 -8.07 9.49
C VAL A 84 6.20 -7.95 8.97
N ALA A 85 5.45 -9.05 8.84
CA ALA A 85 4.07 -9.00 8.36
C ALA A 85 3.13 -8.30 9.36
N THR A 86 3.35 -8.55 10.65
CA THR A 86 2.65 -7.83 11.72
C THR A 86 3.04 -6.34 11.76
N CYS A 87 4.32 -6.00 11.60
CA CYS A 87 4.77 -4.61 11.52
C CYS A 87 4.15 -3.87 10.32
N ILE A 88 4.09 -4.50 9.15
CA ILE A 88 3.40 -3.94 7.97
C ILE A 88 1.92 -3.70 8.27
N SER A 89 1.24 -4.68 8.87
CA SER A 89 -0.19 -4.54 9.20
C SER A 89 -0.43 -3.41 10.19
N ARG A 90 0.42 -3.26 11.22
CA ARG A 90 0.35 -2.15 12.18
C ARG A 90 0.62 -0.81 11.53
N ALA A 91 1.65 -0.72 10.68
CA ALA A 91 1.98 0.51 9.97
C ALA A 91 0.83 1.00 9.10
N PHE A 92 0.13 0.09 8.42
CA PHE A 92 -1.08 0.43 7.64
C PHE A 92 -2.21 0.95 8.55
N ILE A 93 -2.46 0.30 9.67
CA ILE A 93 -3.52 0.71 10.60
C ILE A 93 -3.20 2.09 11.22
N VAL A 94 -1.97 2.29 11.69
CA VAL A 94 -1.52 3.56 12.29
C VAL A 94 -1.59 4.69 11.27
N ALA A 95 -1.02 4.50 10.08
CA ALA A 95 -1.07 5.51 9.03
C ALA A 95 -2.51 5.82 8.57
N ASP A 96 -3.41 4.83 8.58
CA ASP A 96 -4.83 5.06 8.27
C ASP A 96 -5.58 5.84 9.36
N MET A 97 -5.27 5.57 10.64
CA MET A 97 -5.79 6.37 11.75
C MET A 97 -5.39 7.83 11.58
N ASP A 98 -4.12 8.09 11.27
CA ASP A 98 -3.62 9.46 11.03
C ASP A 98 -4.23 10.07 9.76
N CYS A 99 -4.41 9.29 8.68
CA CYS A 99 -5.10 9.73 7.47
C CYS A 99 -6.54 10.18 7.78
N CYS A 100 -7.27 9.44 8.63
CA CYS A 100 -8.67 9.72 8.94
C CYS A 100 -8.89 11.04 9.69
N GLU A 101 -7.84 11.60 10.31
CA GLU A 101 -7.87 12.92 10.95
C GLU A 101 -7.69 14.08 9.96
N LEU A 102 -7.32 13.80 8.70
CA LEU A 102 -7.19 14.83 7.67
C LEU A 102 -8.57 15.34 7.23
N PRO A 103 -8.74 16.66 6.99
CA PRO A 103 -10.04 17.22 6.60
C PRO A 103 -10.68 16.60 5.34
N ALA A 104 -9.86 16.12 4.40
CA ALA A 104 -10.33 15.51 3.15
C ALA A 104 -10.78 14.05 3.31
N ALA A 105 -10.41 13.39 4.41
CA ALA A 105 -10.51 11.94 4.55
C ALA A 105 -11.95 11.41 4.56
N GLU A 106 -12.96 12.25 4.80
CA GLU A 106 -14.36 11.82 4.81
C GLU A 106 -14.77 11.15 3.49
N ASN A 107 -14.33 11.71 2.35
CA ASN A 107 -14.69 11.25 1.01
C ASN A 107 -13.49 11.06 0.07
N ALA A 108 -12.28 11.37 0.53
CA ALA A 108 -11.05 11.07 -0.18
C ALA A 108 -10.38 9.84 0.44
N GLY A 109 -9.74 9.04 -0.40
CA GLY A 109 -9.01 7.87 0.02
C GLY A 109 -7.88 7.53 -0.94
N SER A 110 -7.15 6.48 -0.61
CA SER A 110 -6.12 5.96 -1.50
C SER A 110 -5.94 4.46 -1.33
N THR A 111 -5.70 3.78 -2.44
CA THR A 111 -5.11 2.43 -2.43
C THR A 111 -3.64 2.52 -2.03
N ALA A 112 -3.06 1.41 -1.59
CA ALA A 112 -1.61 1.33 -1.45
C ALA A 112 -1.14 -0.04 -1.89
N ALA A 113 -0.05 -0.07 -2.64
CA ALA A 113 0.74 -1.28 -2.86
C ALA A 113 2.19 -0.97 -2.52
N ILE A 114 2.73 -1.66 -1.53
CA ILE A 114 4.12 -1.49 -1.09
C ILE A 114 4.93 -2.76 -1.32
N ALA A 115 6.19 -2.58 -1.70
CA ALA A 115 7.21 -3.60 -1.74
C ALA A 115 8.35 -3.22 -0.78
N LEU A 116 8.69 -4.12 0.13
CA LEU A 116 9.77 -3.97 1.08
C LEU A 116 10.82 -5.04 0.79
N LEU A 117 11.95 -4.60 0.26
CA LEU A 117 13.11 -5.42 -0.02
C LEU A 117 14.04 -5.37 1.20
N ARG A 118 14.36 -6.55 1.74
CA ARG A 118 15.22 -6.69 2.92
C ARG A 118 16.30 -7.74 2.68
N ASP A 119 17.35 -7.61 3.47
CA ASP A 119 18.36 -8.63 3.70
C ASP A 119 18.11 -9.22 5.10
N GLU A 120 17.75 -10.49 5.15
CA GLU A 120 17.47 -11.26 6.36
C GLU A 120 18.36 -12.50 6.36
N ASP A 121 19.26 -12.63 7.33
CA ASP A 121 20.19 -13.77 7.45
C ASP A 121 20.99 -14.05 6.15
N ASN A 122 21.44 -13.00 5.45
CA ASN A 122 22.09 -13.02 4.13
C ASN A 122 21.21 -13.49 2.96
N HIS A 123 19.90 -13.58 3.16
CA HIS A 123 18.93 -13.84 2.11
C HIS A 123 18.18 -12.57 1.73
N ARG A 124 17.98 -12.38 0.42
CA ARG A 124 17.15 -11.30 -0.10
C ARG A 124 15.69 -11.72 0.02
N VAL A 125 14.93 -10.95 0.78
CA VAL A 125 13.51 -11.20 1.02
C VAL A 125 12.71 -10.02 0.49
N LEU A 126 11.68 -10.30 -0.30
CA LEU A 126 10.72 -9.33 -0.79
C LEU A 126 9.38 -9.55 -0.09
N TYR A 127 8.98 -8.59 0.73
CA TYR A 127 7.63 -8.50 1.24
C TYR A 127 6.81 -7.61 0.32
N ALA A 128 5.58 -8.01 0.02
CA ALA A 128 4.62 -7.18 -0.68
C ALA A 128 3.35 -7.07 0.15
N ALA A 129 2.76 -5.88 0.18
CA ALA A 129 1.49 -5.67 0.86
C ALA A 129 0.61 -4.68 0.11
N ASN A 130 -0.70 -4.89 0.14
CA ASN A 130 -1.63 -3.98 -0.51
C ASN A 130 -2.98 -3.83 0.20
N VAL A 131 -3.59 -2.66 0.02
CA VAL A 131 -5.02 -2.39 0.18
C VAL A 131 -5.52 -1.73 -1.10
N GLY A 132 -6.75 -2.03 -1.49
CA GLY A 132 -7.29 -1.60 -2.79
C GLY A 132 -6.83 -2.49 -3.94
N ASP A 133 -6.83 -1.95 -5.16
CA ASP A 133 -6.63 -2.69 -6.41
C ASP A 133 -5.35 -2.32 -7.18
N SER A 134 -4.48 -1.49 -6.59
CA SER A 134 -3.07 -1.40 -6.96
C SER A 134 -2.35 -2.74 -6.72
N ARG A 135 -1.39 -3.08 -7.59
CA ARG A 135 -0.84 -4.45 -7.67
C ARG A 135 0.67 -4.51 -7.85
N ILE A 136 1.27 -5.50 -7.19
CA ILE A 136 2.67 -5.90 -7.34
C ILE A 136 2.75 -7.29 -7.98
N VAL A 137 3.58 -7.40 -9.01
CA VAL A 137 3.87 -8.63 -9.75
C VAL A 137 5.39 -8.80 -9.82
N LEU A 138 5.87 -9.96 -9.39
CA LEU A 138 7.26 -10.36 -9.50
C LEU A 138 7.48 -11.14 -10.79
N CYS A 139 8.50 -10.78 -11.56
CA CYS A 139 8.96 -11.61 -12.68
C CYS A 139 10.19 -12.42 -12.23
N ARG A 140 10.10 -13.74 -12.31
CA ARG A 140 11.20 -14.66 -11.98
C ARG A 140 11.36 -15.68 -13.09
N ASN A 141 12.55 -15.72 -13.70
CA ASN A 141 12.87 -16.63 -14.82
C ASN A 141 11.83 -16.57 -15.96
N GLY A 142 11.38 -15.35 -16.31
CA GLY A 142 10.38 -15.14 -17.37
C GLY A 142 8.94 -15.46 -16.98
N THR A 143 8.67 -15.86 -15.73
CA THR A 143 7.33 -16.15 -15.23
C THR A 143 6.84 -15.00 -14.35
N ALA A 144 5.61 -14.54 -14.60
CA ALA A 144 4.96 -13.52 -13.78
C ALA A 144 4.21 -14.17 -12.61
N GLU A 145 4.59 -13.80 -11.40
CA GLU A 145 4.01 -14.21 -10.13
C GLU A 145 3.34 -13.00 -9.47
N ARG A 146 2.04 -13.08 -9.20
CA ARG A 146 1.32 -12.01 -8.51
C ARG A 146 1.59 -12.11 -7.01
N LEU A 147 2.11 -11.04 -6.40
CA LEU A 147 2.43 -11.00 -4.96
C LEU A 147 1.32 -10.38 -4.09
N THR A 148 0.26 -9.86 -4.70
CA THR A 148 -0.79 -9.07 -4.03
C THR A 148 -2.19 -9.52 -4.48
N GLN A 149 -3.22 -9.17 -3.73
CA GLN A 149 -4.61 -9.48 -4.10
C GLN A 149 -5.43 -8.18 -4.18
N ASP A 150 -6.05 -7.92 -5.32
CA ASP A 150 -6.95 -6.78 -5.45
C ASP A 150 -8.10 -6.88 -4.43
N HIS A 151 -8.45 -5.77 -3.80
CA HIS A 151 -9.57 -5.67 -2.86
C HIS A 151 -10.74 -4.94 -3.51
N LYS A 152 -11.47 -5.65 -4.37
CA LYS A 152 -12.65 -5.12 -5.06
C LYS A 152 -13.93 -5.52 -4.35
N ALA A 153 -14.90 -4.62 -4.31
CA ALA A 153 -16.19 -4.88 -3.70
C ALA A 153 -16.96 -6.04 -4.37
N GLU A 154 -16.68 -6.35 -5.63
CA GLU A 154 -17.28 -7.49 -6.35
C GLU A 154 -16.71 -8.86 -5.95
N LEU A 155 -15.56 -8.90 -5.26
CA LEU A 155 -14.99 -10.17 -4.82
C LEU A 155 -15.85 -10.74 -3.70
N HIS A 156 -16.26 -12.00 -3.86
CA HIS A 156 -17.16 -12.66 -2.93
C HIS A 156 -16.69 -12.58 -1.47
N SER A 157 -15.40 -12.82 -1.21
CA SER A 157 -14.82 -12.75 0.13
C SER A 157 -14.90 -11.34 0.74
N GLU A 158 -14.68 -10.30 -0.07
CA GLU A 158 -14.77 -8.91 0.39
C GLU A 158 -16.21 -8.45 0.58
N ALA A 159 -17.12 -8.86 -0.31
CA ALA A 159 -18.54 -8.59 -0.17
C ALA A 159 -19.11 -9.21 1.11
N VAL A 160 -18.76 -10.47 1.42
CA VAL A 160 -19.14 -11.13 2.67
C VAL A 160 -18.57 -10.36 3.87
N ARG A 161 -17.28 -10.01 3.88
CA ARG A 161 -16.66 -9.23 4.96
C ARG A 161 -17.39 -7.90 5.22
N VAL A 162 -17.74 -7.17 4.15
CA VAL A 162 -18.48 -5.90 4.23
C VAL A 162 -19.87 -6.12 4.83
N CYS A 163 -20.60 -7.14 4.37
CA CYS A 163 -21.93 -7.48 4.88
C CYS A 163 -21.92 -7.93 6.35
N ASP A 164 -20.96 -8.76 6.75
CA ASP A 164 -20.79 -9.23 8.13
C ASP A 164 -20.47 -8.07 9.09
N SER A 165 -19.88 -7.00 8.58
CA SER A 165 -19.62 -5.75 9.31
C SER A 165 -20.83 -4.80 9.33
N GLY A 166 -21.99 -5.23 8.82
CA GLY A 166 -23.23 -4.48 8.73
C GLY A 166 -23.29 -3.46 7.59
N GLY A 167 -22.40 -3.57 6.60
CA GLY A 167 -22.45 -2.81 5.35
C GLY A 167 -23.22 -3.56 4.27
N PHE A 168 -23.16 -3.07 3.03
CA PHE A 168 -23.71 -3.77 1.87
C PHE A 168 -22.91 -3.44 0.62
N VAL A 169 -22.98 -4.34 -0.38
CA VAL A 169 -22.42 -4.11 -1.72
C VAL A 169 -23.57 -4.06 -2.72
N ILE A 170 -23.62 -3.00 -3.52
CA ILE A 170 -24.60 -2.84 -4.61
C ILE A 170 -23.88 -2.34 -5.86
N HIS A 171 -24.20 -2.93 -7.02
CA HIS A 171 -23.53 -2.65 -8.29
C HIS A 171 -22.00 -2.66 -8.19
N ASN A 172 -21.44 -3.68 -7.52
CA ASN A 172 -20.00 -3.85 -7.31
C ASN A 172 -19.34 -2.67 -6.56
N ARG A 173 -20.08 -2.01 -5.68
CA ARG A 173 -19.59 -0.91 -4.84
C ARG A 173 -20.04 -1.04 -3.38
N VAL A 174 -19.13 -0.77 -2.44
CA VAL A 174 -19.44 -0.67 -1.00
C VAL A 174 -20.37 0.52 -0.78
N SER A 175 -21.53 0.25 -0.20
CA SER A 175 -22.61 1.23 0.03
C SER A 175 -23.02 2.01 -1.24
N GLY A 176 -22.76 1.44 -2.43
CA GLY A 176 -23.00 2.09 -3.73
C GLY A 176 -21.98 3.14 -4.15
N VAL A 177 -20.94 3.39 -3.34
CA VAL A 177 -19.99 4.50 -3.54
C VAL A 177 -18.65 3.98 -4.06
N LEU A 178 -17.93 3.15 -3.29
CA LEU A 178 -16.54 2.78 -3.58
C LEU A 178 -16.43 1.42 -4.27
N ALA A 179 -15.67 1.35 -5.36
CA ALA A 179 -15.42 0.09 -6.07
C ALA A 179 -14.38 -0.81 -5.37
N VAL A 180 -13.49 -0.19 -4.58
CA VAL A 180 -12.57 -0.89 -3.69
C VAL A 180 -13.23 -1.15 -2.34
N SER A 181 -12.88 -2.28 -1.71
CA SER A 181 -13.37 -2.66 -0.39
C SER A 181 -12.38 -2.33 0.74
N ARG A 182 -11.16 -1.95 0.40
CA ARG A 182 -10.09 -1.59 1.34
C ARG A 182 -9.32 -0.39 0.81
N SER A 183 -9.04 0.58 1.66
CA SER A 183 -8.29 1.80 1.34
C SER A 183 -7.89 2.53 2.62
N PHE A 184 -6.93 3.43 2.48
CA PHE A 184 -6.66 4.49 3.44
C PHE A 184 -7.65 5.64 3.26
N GLY A 185 -7.95 6.40 4.31
CA GLY A 185 -8.93 7.50 4.24
C GLY A 185 -10.36 6.95 4.14
N ASP A 186 -11.25 7.55 3.35
CA ASP A 186 -12.66 7.13 3.23
C ASP A 186 -13.35 6.99 4.61
N SER A 187 -13.12 7.95 5.51
CA SER A 187 -13.47 7.85 6.92
C SER A 187 -14.98 7.70 7.15
N ALA A 188 -15.82 8.24 6.24
CA ALA A 188 -17.27 8.03 6.24
C ALA A 188 -17.68 6.55 6.10
N LEU A 189 -16.83 5.73 5.47
CA LEU A 189 -17.07 4.31 5.19
C LEU A 189 -16.11 3.38 5.96
N LYS A 190 -15.28 3.92 6.86
CA LYS A 190 -14.18 3.19 7.54
C LYS A 190 -14.61 1.92 8.27
N LYS A 191 -15.86 1.88 8.76
CA LYS A 191 -16.45 0.67 9.36
C LYS A 191 -16.40 -0.54 8.42
N TRP A 192 -16.49 -0.32 7.11
CA TRP A 192 -16.55 -1.36 6.09
C TRP A 192 -15.33 -1.35 5.17
N VAL A 193 -14.73 -0.18 4.97
CA VAL A 193 -13.57 0.04 4.11
C VAL A 193 -12.33 0.18 4.98
N ILE A 194 -11.63 -0.94 5.18
CA ILE A 194 -10.55 -1.07 6.16
C ILE A 194 -9.18 -0.94 5.49
N ALA A 195 -8.18 -0.44 6.22
CA ALA A 195 -6.79 -0.41 5.78
C ALA A 195 -5.99 -1.68 6.15
N HIS A 196 -6.64 -2.79 6.48
CA HIS A 196 -5.93 -4.03 6.78
C HIS A 196 -5.35 -4.66 5.50
N PRO A 197 -4.02 -4.82 5.36
CA PRO A 197 -3.42 -5.25 4.11
C PRO A 197 -3.54 -6.76 3.89
N TYR A 198 -3.56 -7.16 2.62
CA TYR A 198 -3.03 -8.47 2.24
C TYR A 198 -1.50 -8.37 2.24
N THR A 199 -0.79 -9.35 2.80
CA THR A 199 0.68 -9.38 2.85
C THR A 199 1.21 -10.72 2.35
N SER A 200 2.27 -10.70 1.54
CA SER A 200 3.00 -11.88 1.09
C SER A 200 4.51 -11.72 1.26
N LYS A 201 5.23 -12.84 1.23
CA LYS A 201 6.68 -12.93 1.32
C LYS A 201 7.20 -13.81 0.19
N SER A 202 8.23 -13.33 -0.51
CA SER A 202 8.97 -14.07 -1.55
C SER A 202 10.46 -14.05 -1.22
N MET A 203 11.14 -15.19 -1.38
CA MET A 203 12.58 -15.39 -1.17
C MET A 203 13.26 -15.76 -2.48
#